data_AF-A0A947W7F9-F1
#
_entry.id   AF-A0A947W7F9-F1
#
_cell.length_a   1.000
_cell.length_b   1.000
_cell.length_c   1.000
_cell.angle_alpha   90.00
_cell.angle_beta   90.00
_cell.angle_gamma   90.00
#
_symmetry.space_group_name_H-M   'P 1'
#
loop_
_entity.id
_entity.type
_entity.pdbx_description
1 polymer ?
#
loop_
_entity_poly.entity_id
_entity_poly.type
_entity_poly.pdbx_seq_one_letter_code
_entity_poly.pdbx_strand_id
1 'polypeptide(L)'
;QEMNATCGDAHLICNKLTEQLAPNKYDRQYISVVAAGSGADHTYFGILNFSYYDWRRKEARYKQAGRGGIGTVFRDKKMLALAIRCDKWKPDWSITAG
;
A
#
# COMPACT_ATOMS: atom_id res chain seq x y z
N GLN A 1 0.39 19.26 1.38
CA GLN A 1 0.30 19.13 2.86
C GLN A 1 1.31 18.08 3.28
N GLU A 2 2.29 18.49 4.09
CA GLU A 2 3.31 17.59 4.63
C GLU A 2 2.65 16.37 5.27
N MET A 3 3.22 15.20 4.97
CA MET A 3 2.87 13.94 5.59
C MET A 3 3.47 13.96 7.00
N ASN A 4 2.92 14.82 7.87
CA ASN A 4 3.21 14.78 9.30
C ASN A 4 3.03 13.33 9.71
N ALA A 5 4.14 12.72 10.11
CA ALA A 5 4.29 11.31 10.42
C ALA A 5 3.23 10.90 11.43
N THR A 6 2.05 10.58 10.92
CA THR A 6 1.04 9.91 11.70
C THR A 6 1.67 8.55 11.91
N CYS A 7 1.91 8.20 13.18
CA CYS A 7 2.18 6.83 13.60
C CYS A 7 1.00 5.99 13.07
N GLY A 8 1.14 5.58 11.82
CA GLY A 8 -0.01 5.34 10.95
C GLY A 8 -0.08 3.88 10.67
N ASP A 9 -1.22 3.28 10.98
CA ASP A 9 -1.49 1.94 10.56
C ASP A 9 -1.33 1.82 9.05
N ALA A 10 -0.79 0.69 8.60
CA ALA A 10 -0.49 0.44 7.20
C ALA A 10 -1.69 0.73 6.29
N HIS A 11 -2.92 0.54 6.79
CA HIS A 11 -4.12 0.78 6.00
C HIS A 11 -4.35 2.25 5.62
N LEU A 12 -4.01 3.19 6.51
CA LEU A 12 -4.14 4.62 6.25
C LEU A 12 -3.06 5.09 5.28
N ILE A 13 -1.82 4.64 5.50
CA ILE A 13 -0.66 5.00 4.69
C ILE A 13 -0.86 4.51 3.26
N CYS A 14 -1.25 3.25 3.08
CA CYS A 14 -1.45 2.66 1.76
C CYS A 14 -2.59 3.33 0.99
N ASN A 15 -3.73 3.62 1.62
CA ASN A 15 -4.82 4.34 0.97
C ASN A 15 -4.39 5.75 0.53
N LYS A 16 -3.79 6.51 1.44
CA LYS A 16 -3.38 7.89 1.17
C LYS A 16 -2.34 7.98 0.06
N LEU A 17 -1.30 7.14 0.10
CA LEU A 17 -0.27 7.11 -0.95
C LEU A 17 -0.82 6.64 -2.29
N THR A 18 -1.75 5.68 -2.29
CA THR A 18 -2.43 5.25 -3.53
C THR A 18 -3.21 6.40 -4.16
N GLU A 19 -3.92 7.20 -3.36
CA GLU A 19 -4.67 8.35 -3.86
C GLU A 19 -3.79 9.51 -4.30
N GLN A 20 -2.68 9.75 -3.59
CA GLN A 20 -1.77 10.86 -3.89
C GLN A 20 -0.90 10.61 -5.12
N LEU A 21 -0.48 9.36 -5.35
CA LEU A 21 0.43 9.01 -6.43
C LEU A 21 -0.27 8.65 -7.74
N ALA A 22 -1.58 8.36 -7.69
CA ALA A 22 -2.36 8.06 -8.87
C ALA A 22 -2.74 9.36 -9.61
N PRO A 23 -2.40 9.51 -10.91
CA PRO A 23 -2.77 10.68 -11.70
C PRO A 23 -4.29 10.89 -11.81
N ASN A 24 -5.04 9.78 -11.85
CA ASN A 24 -6.49 9.78 -11.89
C ASN A 24 -7.05 8.58 -11.08
N LYS A 25 -8.38 8.54 -10.92
CA LYS A 25 -9.06 7.48 -10.15
C LYS A 25 -8.89 6.06 -10.73
N TYR A 26 -8.68 5.93 -12.04
CA TYR A 26 -8.52 4.64 -12.72
C TYR A 26 -7.10 4.09 -12.54
N ASP A 27 -6.11 4.97 -12.41
CA ASP A 27 -4.70 4.61 -12.26
C ASP A 27 -4.32 4.11 -10.87
N ARG A 28 -5.24 4.21 -9.90
CA ARG A 28 -5.05 3.69 -8.53
C ARG A 28 -4.71 2.19 -8.52
N GLN A 29 -5.20 1.44 -9.51
CA GLN A 29 -4.89 0.02 -9.67
C GLN A 29 -3.44 -0.28 -10.05
N TYR A 30 -2.71 0.72 -10.55
CA TYR A 30 -1.31 0.59 -10.93
C TYR A 30 -0.34 1.05 -9.84
N ILE A 31 -0.87 1.46 -8.68
CA ILE A 31 -0.07 1.81 -7.50
C ILE A 31 -0.09 0.63 -6.52
N SER A 32 1.10 0.24 -6.09
CA SER A 32 1.30 -0.71 -4.99
C SER A 32 2.15 -0.05 -3.91
N VAL A 33 1.73 -0.19 -2.66
CA VAL A 33 2.39 0.38 -1.50
C VAL A 33 2.72 -0.72 -0.52
N VAL A 34 3.95 -0.74 -0.03
CA VAL A 34 4.41 -1.63 1.03
C VAL A 34 4.60 -0.81 2.29
N ALA A 35 3.91 -1.19 3.36
CA ALA A 35 4.01 -0.53 4.66
C ALA A 35 3.91 -1.52 5.82
N ALA A 36 4.58 -1.21 6.92
CA ALA A 36 4.42 -1.89 8.20
C ALA A 36 3.41 -1.15 9.08
N GLY A 37 2.65 -1.88 9.89
CA GLY A 37 1.72 -1.30 10.87
C GLY A 37 2.40 -0.85 12.15
N SER A 38 1.65 -0.17 13.02
CA SER A 38 2.10 0.33 14.33
C SER A 38 2.71 -0.76 15.23
N GLY A 39 2.17 -1.98 15.19
CA GLY A 39 2.72 -3.12 15.95
C GLY A 39 4.17 -3.50 15.59
N ALA A 40 4.67 -3.09 14.43
CA ALA A 40 6.08 -3.31 14.06
C ALA A 40 7.06 -2.42 14.84
N ASP A 41 6.59 -1.30 15.41
CA ASP A 41 7.42 -0.40 16.22
C ASP A 41 7.66 -0.94 17.64
N HIS A 42 6.87 -1.94 18.08
CA HIS A 42 6.83 -2.43 19.46
C HIS A 42 7.09 -3.93 19.61
N THR A 43 7.26 -4.67 18.50
CA THR A 43 7.41 -6.13 18.54
C THR A 43 8.49 -6.58 17.57
N TYR A 44 9.10 -7.75 17.81
CA TYR A 44 10.03 -8.40 16.87
C TYR A 44 9.33 -9.21 15.78
N PHE A 45 8.00 -9.24 15.77
CA PHE A 45 7.19 -10.03 14.84
C PHE A 45 6.40 -9.14 13.87
N GLY A 46 6.85 -7.90 13.67
CA GLY A 46 6.23 -6.96 12.74
C GLY A 46 6.17 -7.53 11.31
N ILE A 47 5.08 -7.22 10.61
CA ILE A 47 4.78 -7.74 9.28
C ILE A 47 4.80 -6.62 8.24
N LEU A 48 5.05 -6.97 6.97
CA LEU A 48 4.87 -6.05 5.84
C LEU A 48 3.55 -6.32 5.13
N ASN A 49 2.84 -5.24 4.83
CA ASN A 49 1.58 -5.26 4.10
C ASN A 49 1.83 -4.74 2.69
N PHE A 50 1.60 -5.58 1.69
CA PHE A 50 1.69 -5.26 0.27
C PHE A 50 0.30 -4.90 -0.24
N SER A 51 0.12 -3.66 -0.66
CA SER A 51 -1.18 -3.16 -1.08
C SER A 51 -1.46 -3.42 -2.55
N TYR A 52 -2.74 -3.66 -2.84
CA TYR A 52 -3.31 -3.63 -4.19
C TYR A 52 -4.68 -2.95 -4.12
N TYR A 53 -5.04 -2.17 -5.14
CA TYR A 53 -6.29 -1.43 -5.14
C TYR A 53 -7.47 -2.31 -5.59
N ASP A 54 -8.53 -2.36 -4.79
CA ASP A 54 -9.80 -2.98 -5.16
C ASP A 54 -10.75 -1.90 -5.68
N TRP A 55 -10.98 -1.88 -7.00
CA TRP A 55 -11.84 -0.89 -7.65
C TRP A 55 -13.32 -0.98 -7.23
N ARG A 56 -13.81 -2.17 -6.81
CA ARG A 56 -15.20 -2.36 -6.37
C ARG A 56 -15.40 -1.78 -4.98
N ARG A 57 -14.42 -1.98 -4.10
CA ARG A 57 -14.43 -1.48 -2.72
C ARG A 57 -13.89 -0.07 -2.57
N LYS A 58 -13.20 0.43 -3.59
CA LYS A 58 -12.54 1.74 -3.64
C LYS A 58 -11.47 1.91 -2.55
N GLU A 59 -10.89 0.82 -2.07
CA GLU A 59 -9.87 0.81 -1.01
C GLU A 59 -8.64 -0.02 -1.40
N ALA A 60 -7.50 0.28 -0.80
CA ALA A 60 -6.31 -0.56 -0.85
C ALA A 60 -6.51 -1.77 0.08
N ARG A 61 -6.37 -2.97 -0.49
CA ARG A 61 -6.37 -4.27 0.19
C ARG A 61 -4.95 -4.78 0.32
N TYR A 62 -4.74 -5.78 1.18
CA TYR A 62 -3.39 -6.19 1.56
C TYR A 62 -3.15 -7.68 1.33
N LYS A 63 -1.91 -7.99 0.95
CA LYS A 63 -1.27 -9.28 1.16
C LYS A 63 -0.19 -9.10 2.21
N GLN A 64 0.00 -10.09 3.07
CA GLN A 64 0.90 -9.97 4.22
C GLN A 64 2.10 -10.88 4.05
N ALA A 65 3.28 -10.32 4.28
CA ALA A 65 4.49 -11.08 4.50
C ALA A 65 4.73 -11.12 6.03
N GLY A 66 4.23 -12.21 6.63
CA GLY A 66 3.95 -12.27 8.07
C GLY A 66 4.95 -13.04 8.93
N ARG A 67 6.14 -13.35 8.42
CA ARG A 67 7.13 -14.18 9.11
C ARG A 67 8.49 -13.48 9.15
N GLY A 68 9.26 -13.74 10.20
CA GLY A 68 10.64 -13.29 10.34
C GLY A 68 10.83 -11.84 10.81
N GLY A 69 9.79 -11.15 11.27
CA GLY A 69 9.94 -9.79 11.84
C GLY A 69 10.33 -8.71 10.84
N ILE A 70 10.12 -8.95 9.54
CA ILE A 70 10.55 -8.06 8.46
C ILE A 70 9.91 -6.65 8.54
N GLY A 71 8.70 -6.54 9.09
CA GLY A 71 8.06 -5.24 9.32
C GLY A 71 8.78 -4.44 10.40
N THR A 72 9.28 -5.10 11.44
CA THR A 72 10.08 -4.49 12.50
C THR A 72 11.38 -3.93 11.93
N VAL A 73 12.09 -4.73 11.11
CA VAL A 73 13.33 -4.28 10.44
C VAL A 73 13.06 -3.09 9.52
N PHE A 74 11.93 -3.09 8.81
CA PHE A 74 11.54 -1.98 7.94
C PHE A 74 11.34 -0.67 8.72
N ARG A 75 10.69 -0.73 9.88
CA ARG A 75 10.49 0.42 10.77
C ARG A 75 11.77 0.86 11.48
N ASP A 76 12.61 -0.08 11.90
CA ASP A 76 13.92 0.20 12.49
C ASP A 76 14.83 0.98 11.53
N LYS A 77 14.72 0.69 10.22
CA LYS A 77 15.36 1.46 9.14
C LYS A 77 14.74 2.84 8.90
N LYS A 78 13.78 3.28 9.71
CA LYS A 78 13.05 4.55 9.61
C LYS A 78 12.33 4.73 8.26
N MET A 79 11.94 3.64 7.62
CA MET A 79 11.15 3.67 6.39
C MET A 79 9.67 3.72 6.73
N LEU A 80 8.95 4.73 6.22
CA LEU A 80 7.51 4.85 6.40
C LEU A 80 6.75 3.88 5.47
N ALA A 81 7.06 3.92 4.18
CA ALA A 81 6.47 3.09 3.14
C ALA A 81 7.34 3.06 1.89
N LEU A 82 7.16 2.03 1.07
CA LEU A 82 7.68 1.94 -0.30
C LEU A 82 6.49 1.96 -1.26
N ALA A 83 6.41 2.97 -2.12
CA ALA A 83 5.36 3.04 -3.14
C ALA A 83 5.97 2.84 -4.53
N ILE A 84 5.30 2.03 -5.34
CA ILE A 84 5.69 1.72 -6.72
C ILE A 84 4.49 1.99 -7.61
N ARG A 85 4.72 2.74 -8.70
CA ARG A 85 3.78 2.87 -9.80
C ARG A 85 4.30 2.05 -10.97
N CYS A 86 3.46 1.18 -11.51
CA CYS A 86 3.73 0.53 -12.79
C CYS A 86 3.02 1.32 -13.90
N ASP A 87 3.59 1.33 -15.09
CA ASP A 87 2.86 1.84 -16.24
C ASP A 87 1.79 0.84 -16.69
N LYS A 88 0.77 1.35 -17.36
CA LYS A 88 -0.34 0.55 -17.87
C LYS A 88 0.19 -0.45 -18.89
N TRP A 89 0.24 -1.72 -18.50
CA TRP A 89 0.71 -2.81 -19.37
C TRP A 89 -0.42 -3.72 -19.88
N LYS A 90 -1.60 -3.70 -19.24
CA LYS A 90 -2.78 -4.42 -19.71
C LYS A 90 -3.75 -3.48 -20.44
N PRO A 91 -4.34 -3.91 -21.57
CA PRO A 91 -5.48 -3.21 -22.16
C PRO A 91 -6.66 -3.19 -21.18
N ASP A 92 -7.49 -2.16 -21.28
CA ASP A 92 -8.72 -2.12 -20.47
C ASP A 92 -9.61 -3.30 -20.86
N TRP A 93 -10.12 -3.99 -19.85
CA TRP A 93 -11.10 -5.03 -20.08
C TRP A 93 -12.43 -4.35 -20.46
N SER A 94 -12.94 -4.64 -21.65
CA SER A 94 -14.27 -4.23 -22.08
C SER A 94 -15.25 -5.35 -21.77
N ILE A 95 -16.36 -5.04 -21.08
CA ILE A 95 -17.51 -5.95 -21.05
C ILE A 95 -18.23 -5.77 -22.38
N THR A 96 -18.21 -6.78 -23.23
CA THR A 96 -19.13 -6.82 -24.37
C THR A 96 -20.51 -7.12 -23.80
N ALA A 97 -21.42 -6.14 -23.82
CA ALA A 97 -22.83 -6.41 -23.64
C ALA A 97 -23.26 -7.29 -24.82
N GLY A 98 -23.70 -8.52 -24.52
CA GLY A 98 -24.30 -9.43 -25.50
C GLY A 98 -25.65 -8.95 -25.98
#